data_AF-A0A963XBK9-F1
#
_entry.id   AF-A0A963XBK9-F1
#
_cell.length_a   1.000
_cell.length_b   1.000
_cell.length_c   1.000
_cell.angle_alpha   90.00
_cell.angle_beta   90.00
_cell.angle_gamma   90.00
#
_symmetry.space_group_name_H-M   'P 1'
#
loop_
_entity.id
_entity.type
_entity.pdbx_description
1 polymer ?
#
loop_
_entity_poly.entity_id
_entity_poly.type
_entity_poly.pdbx_seq_one_letter_code
_entity_poly.pdbx_strand_id
1 'polypeptide(L)'
;ERSGLVSRVVPAAKLLPEAMAAARKIAEKSAISVMAVKEAVNRSYEMTLREGLLFERRLFHALFATEDQKEGMGAFLEKREPQFRDR
;
A
#
# COMPACT_ATOMS: atom_id res chain seq x y z
N GLU A 1 -13.55 -7.99 17.86
CA GLU A 1 -13.16 -6.72 17.23
C GLU A 1 -12.11 -5.93 18.03
N ARG A 2 -12.16 -5.90 19.38
CA ARG A 2 -11.29 -5.03 20.20
C ARG A 2 -9.82 -5.46 20.38
N SER A 3 -9.41 -6.61 19.86
CA SER A 3 -8.06 -7.17 20.07
C SER A 3 -7.13 -7.02 18.86
N GLY A 4 -7.57 -6.36 17.78
CA GLY A 4 -6.73 -6.10 16.59
C GLY A 4 -6.47 -7.31 15.67
N LEU A 5 -7.07 -8.47 15.93
CA LEU A 5 -6.85 -9.69 15.12
C LEU A 5 -7.45 -9.62 13.72
N VAL A 6 -8.51 -8.84 13.53
CA VAL A 6 -9.22 -8.70 12.24
C VAL A 6 -9.42 -7.23 11.92
N SER A 7 -9.30 -6.88 10.64
CA SER A 7 -9.46 -5.48 10.20
C SER A 7 -10.91 -5.01 10.20
N ARG A 8 -11.86 -5.89 9.83
CA ARG A 8 -13.30 -5.57 9.74
C ARG A 8 -14.16 -6.82 10.01
N VAL A 9 -15.34 -6.62 10.59
CA VAL A 9 -16.36 -7.66 10.77
C VAL A 9 -17.59 -7.27 9.94
N VAL A 10 -18.07 -8.18 9.10
CA VAL A 10 -19.22 -7.95 8.21
C VAL A 10 -20.19 -9.13 8.29
N PRO A 11 -21.50 -8.93 7.97
CA PRO A 11 -22.43 -10.04 7.86
C PRO A 11 -21.94 -11.11 6.88
N ALA A 12 -22.17 -12.39 7.18
CA ALA A 12 -21.65 -13.51 6.38
C ALA A 12 -22.03 -13.41 4.88
N ALA A 13 -23.26 -12.96 4.57
CA ALA A 13 -23.72 -12.74 3.20
C ALA A 13 -22.91 -11.69 2.42
N LYS A 14 -22.21 -10.78 3.11
CA LYS A 14 -21.37 -9.72 2.51
C LYS A 14 -19.88 -10.04 2.56
N LEU A 15 -19.46 -11.17 3.12
CA LEU A 15 -18.05 -11.53 3.31
C LEU A 15 -17.24 -11.44 2.00
N LEU A 16 -17.67 -12.19 0.97
CA LEU A 16 -16.96 -12.22 -0.31
C LEU A 16 -17.01 -10.87 -1.06
N PRO A 17 -18.18 -10.19 -1.18
CA PRO A 17 -18.23 -8.86 -1.78
C PRO A 17 -17.27 -7.85 -1.14
N GLU A 18 -17.24 -7.77 0.19
CA GLU A 18 -16.39 -6.83 0.94
C GLU A 18 -14.91 -7.17 0.82
N ALA A 19 -14.56 -8.46 0.91
CA ALA A 19 -13.18 -8.92 0.74
C ALA A 19 -12.66 -8.63 -0.69
N MET A 20 -13.48 -8.90 -1.70
CA MET A 20 -13.12 -8.64 -3.10
C MET A 20 -13.03 -7.14 -3.40
N ALA A 21 -13.88 -6.31 -2.80
CA ALA A 21 -13.79 -4.86 -2.93
C ALA A 21 -12.45 -4.32 -2.38
N ALA A 22 -12.02 -4.82 -1.22
CA ALA A 22 -10.72 -4.47 -0.65
C ALA A 22 -9.55 -4.95 -1.54
N ALA A 23 -9.62 -6.19 -2.05
CA ALA A 23 -8.60 -6.74 -2.94
C ALA A 23 -8.47 -5.92 -4.24
N ARG A 24 -9.60 -5.54 -4.87
CA ARG A 24 -9.60 -4.70 -6.08
C ARG A 24 -8.96 -3.33 -5.83
N LYS A 25 -9.31 -2.69 -4.72
CA LYS A 25 -8.74 -1.38 -4.35
C LYS A 25 -7.22 -1.43 -4.14
N ILE A 26 -6.69 -2.56 -3.65
CA ILE A 26 -5.25 -2.78 -3.54
C ILE A 26 -4.63 -3.04 -4.92
N ALA A 27 -5.28 -3.85 -5.76
CA ALA A 27 -4.81 -4.18 -7.10
C ALA A 27 -4.81 -2.98 -8.08
N GLU A 28 -5.59 -1.94 -7.80
CA GLU A 28 -5.58 -0.66 -8.54
C GLU A 28 -4.32 0.21 -8.26
N LYS A 29 -3.46 -0.20 -7.33
CA LYS A 29 -2.23 0.53 -6.97
C LYS A 29 -1.02 -0.12 -7.61
N SER A 30 0.04 0.67 -7.78
CA SER A 30 1.37 0.17 -8.17
C SER A 30 1.79 -1.02 -7.31
N ALA A 31 2.05 -2.17 -7.94
CA ALA A 31 2.50 -3.37 -7.28
C ALA A 31 3.82 -3.13 -6.54
N ILE A 32 4.74 -2.35 -7.12
CA ILE A 32 6.03 -2.01 -6.49
C ILE A 32 5.79 -1.25 -5.19
N SER A 33 4.89 -0.26 -5.19
CA SER A 33 4.56 0.51 -4.00
C SER A 33 3.85 -0.34 -2.93
N VAL A 34 2.93 -1.22 -3.34
CA VAL A 34 2.23 -2.13 -2.41
C VAL A 34 3.21 -3.12 -1.77
N MET A 35 4.16 -3.66 -2.54
CA MET A 35 5.22 -4.53 -2.02
C MET A 35 6.12 -3.80 -1.02
N ALA A 36 6.55 -2.58 -1.36
CA ALA A 36 7.37 -1.76 -0.50
C ALA A 36 6.68 -1.44 0.84
N VAL A 37 5.41 -1.01 0.81
CA VAL A 37 4.64 -0.73 2.03
C VAL A 37 4.48 -1.99 2.88
N LYS A 38 4.18 -3.15 2.25
CA LYS A 38 4.07 -4.42 2.97
C LYS A 38 5.38 -4.79 3.66
N GLU A 39 6.53 -4.59 3.00
CA GLU A 39 7.83 -4.83 3.61
C GLU A 39 8.08 -3.87 4.78
N ALA A 40 7.85 -2.56 4.62
CA ALA A 40 8.03 -1.57 5.68
C ALA A 40 7.22 -1.92 6.94
N VAL A 41 5.95 -2.28 6.77
CA VAL A 41 5.08 -2.69 7.89
C VAL A 41 5.61 -3.95 8.57
N ASN A 42 5.98 -4.99 7.81
CA ASN A 42 6.51 -6.22 8.39
C ASN A 42 7.82 -5.99 9.16
N ARG A 43 8.74 -5.17 8.61
CA ARG A 43 10.02 -4.84 9.25
C ARG A 43 9.85 -4.02 10.53
N SER A 44 8.77 -3.24 10.63
CA SER A 44 8.50 -2.43 11.83
C SER A 44 8.31 -3.28 13.10
N TYR A 45 7.90 -4.55 12.97
CA TYR A 45 7.78 -5.48 14.09
C TYR A 45 9.11 -6.10 14.55
N GLU A 46 10.15 -6.03 13.71
CA GLU A 46 11.45 -6.67 13.93
C GLU A 46 12.54 -5.65 14.33
N MET A 47 12.20 -4.37 14.43
CA MET A 47 13.14 -3.27 14.60
C MET A 47 12.67 -2.28 15.66
N THR A 48 13.60 -1.52 16.23
CA THR A 48 13.22 -0.35 17.04
C THR A 48 12.55 0.70 16.17
N LEU A 49 11.70 1.55 16.77
CA LEU A 49 11.01 2.63 16.06
C LEU A 49 11.96 3.49 15.21
N ARG A 50 13.12 3.85 15.76
CA ARG A 50 14.10 4.69 15.06
C ARG A 50 14.63 4.00 13.79
N GLU A 51 14.99 2.73 13.89
CA GLU A 51 15.50 1.98 12.74
C GLU A 51 14.39 1.70 11.72
N GLY A 52 13.16 1.44 12.16
CA GLY A 52 12.00 1.32 11.29
C GLY A 52 11.73 2.59 10.46
N LEU A 53 11.78 3.77 11.10
CA LEU A 53 11.64 5.06 10.41
C LEU A 53 12.78 5.30 9.41
N LEU A 54 14.02 4.92 9.76
CA LEU A 54 15.15 5.03 8.84
C LEU A 54 14.99 4.11 7.63
N PHE A 55 14.50 2.88 7.84
CA PHE A 55 14.21 1.93 6.78
C PHE A 55 13.10 2.45 5.86
N GLU A 56 11.96 2.87 6.42
CA GLU A 56 10.83 3.41 5.67
C GLU A 56 11.25 4.60 4.82
N ARG A 57 12.02 5.55 5.39
CA ARG A 57 12.51 6.72 4.64
C ARG A 57 13.38 6.32 3.45
N ARG A 58 14.27 5.33 3.60
CA ARG A 58 15.10 4.84 2.48
C ARG A 58 14.25 4.18 1.40
N LEU A 59 13.27 3.36 1.80
CA LEU A 59 12.37 2.68 0.88
C LEU A 59 11.51 3.69 0.12
N PHE A 60 11.00 4.71 0.81
CA PHE A 60 10.27 5.83 0.22
C PHE A 60 11.11 6.59 -0.79
N HIS A 61 12.37 6.92 -0.48
CA HIS A 61 13.27 7.56 -1.44
C HIS A 61 13.52 6.70 -2.69
N ALA A 62 13.64 5.37 -2.52
CA ALA A 62 13.83 4.46 -3.65
C ALA A 62 12.62 4.46 -4.61
N LEU A 63 11.40 4.63 -4.09
CA LEU A 63 10.20 4.70 -4.93
C LEU A 63 10.22 5.88 -5.91
N PHE A 64 10.92 6.98 -5.62
CA PHE A 64 11.06 8.11 -6.58
C PHE A 64 11.82 7.74 -7.87
N ALA A 65 12.51 6.60 -7.88
CA ALA A 65 13.15 6.08 -9.09
C ALA A 65 12.17 5.35 -10.02
N THR A 66 10.97 4.97 -9.53
CA THR A 66 9.98 4.20 -10.30
C THR A 66 9.19 5.09 -11.26
N GLU A 67 8.72 4.52 -12.37
CA GLU A 67 7.81 5.19 -13.31
C GLU A 67 6.46 5.45 -12.64
N ASP A 68 5.98 4.50 -11.84
CA ASP A 68 4.70 4.59 -11.15
C ASP A 68 4.63 5.75 -10.16
N GLN A 69 5.74 6.09 -9.50
CA GLN A 69 5.80 7.26 -8.62
C GLN A 69 5.60 8.56 -9.41
N LYS A 70 6.24 8.67 -10.58
CA LYS A 70 6.12 9.84 -11.47
C LYS A 70 4.72 9.94 -12.05
N GLU A 71 4.17 8.83 -12.53
CA GLU A 71 2.82 8.75 -13.07
C GLU A 71 1.76 9.07 -12.00
N GLY A 72 1.90 8.53 -10.79
CA GLY A 72 0.98 8.82 -9.68
C GLY A 72 0.94 10.31 -9.33
N MET A 73 2.11 10.96 -9.26
CA MET A 73 2.16 12.41 -9.01
C MET A 73 1.66 13.23 -10.20
N GLY A 74 2.01 12.83 -11.43
CA GLY A 74 1.56 13.51 -12.65
C GLY A 74 0.04 13.45 -12.81
N ALA A 75 -0.53 12.25 -12.69
CA ALA A 75 -1.97 12.04 -12.75
C ALA A 75 -2.72 12.84 -11.68
N PHE A 76 -2.17 12.94 -10.46
CA PHE A 76 -2.73 13.77 -9.40
C PHE A 76 -2.75 15.27 -9.76
N LEU A 77 -1.63 15.80 -10.28
CA LEU A 77 -1.54 17.19 -10.72
C LEU A 77 -2.48 17.49 -11.90
N GLU A 78 -2.60 16.54 -12.82
CA GLU A 78 -3.46 16.62 -14.02
C GLU A 78 -4.93 16.26 -13.73
N LYS A 79 -5.28 15.89 -12.49
CA LYS A 79 -6.63 15.49 -12.06
C LYS A 79 -7.23 14.36 -12.90
N ARG A 80 -6.42 13.38 -13.27
CA ARG A 80 -6.83 12.18 -13.99
C ARG A 80 -6.52 10.92 -13.17
N GLU A 81 -7.10 9.80 -13.55
CA GLU A 81 -6.75 8.50 -12.98
C GLU A 81 -5.32 8.10 -13.41
N PRO A 82 -4.48 7.61 -12.48
CA PRO A 82 -3.14 7.13 -12.79
C PRO A 82 -3.18 5.77 -13.51
N GLN A 83 -2.26 5.57 -14.44
CA GLN A 83 -2.07 4.30 -15.13
C GLN A 83 -0.74 3.66 -14.72
N PHE A 84 -0.77 2.89 -13.64
CA PHE A 84 0.42 2.18 -13.17
C PHE A 84 0.80 1.04 -14.12
N ARG A 85 2.11 0.88 -14.33
CA ARG A 85 2.70 -0.15 -15.20
C ARG A 85 3.62 -1.11 -14.45
N ASP A 86 3.70 -0.96 -13.12
CA ASP A 86 4.52 -1.75 -12.23
C ASP A 86 6.02 -1.67 -12.59
N ARG A 87 6.49 -0.43 -12.80
CA ARG A 87 7.88 -0.09 -13.16
C ARG A 87 8.35 1.14 -12.40
#